data_AF-A0A4P5YCL8-F1
#
_entry.id   AF-A0A4P5YCL8-F1
#
_cell.length_a   1.000
_cell.length_b   1.000
_cell.length_c   1.000
_cell.angle_alpha   90.00
_cell.angle_beta   90.00
_cell.angle_gamma   90.00
#
_symmetry.space_group_name_H-M   'P 1'
#
loop_
_entity.id
_entity.type
_entity.pdbx_description
1 polymer ?
#
loop_
_entity_poly.entity_id
_entity_poly.type
_entity_poly.pdbx_seq_one_letter_code
_entity_poly.pdbx_strand_id
1 'polypeptide(L)'
;MQRELLEAKFYDLARVSGKPRGLKWLDGDWQSDVTFARACDTGLLTAFVGLHIRFEAIEGGDMEGVAAVDTVRDAAAVFQYQLGRWGTGGRVLMNMNPAEAVTRLAGQFAPVIVAGS
;
A
#
# COMPACT_ATOMS: atom_id res chain seq x y z
N MET A 1 9.01 -3.23 16.74
CA MET A 1 10.06 -3.88 15.94
C MET A 1 9.59 -4.58 14.67
N GLN A 2 8.70 -5.59 14.66
CA GLN A 2 8.37 -6.26 13.37
C GLN A 2 7.68 -5.34 12.35
N ARG A 3 6.81 -4.43 12.82
CA ARG A 3 6.11 -3.46 11.97
C ARG A 3 7.07 -2.50 11.24
N GLU A 4 7.95 -1.84 11.98
CA GLU A 4 8.92 -0.87 11.42
C GLU A 4 9.84 -1.50 10.36
N LEU A 5 10.27 -2.75 10.57
CA LEU A 5 11.06 -3.50 9.60
C LEU A 5 10.30 -3.81 8.30
N LEU A 6 9.01 -4.12 8.41
CA LEU A 6 8.15 -4.37 7.25
C LEU A 6 7.88 -3.08 6.48
N GLU A 7 7.67 -1.98 7.19
CA GLU A 7 7.48 -0.64 6.61
C GLU A 7 8.73 -0.17 5.87
N ALA A 8 9.91 -0.32 6.48
CA ALA A 8 11.19 -0.02 5.81
C ALA A 8 11.39 -0.88 4.54
N LYS A 9 11.18 -2.19 4.64
CA LYS A 9 11.27 -3.11 3.50
C LYS A 9 10.24 -2.78 2.41
N PHE A 10 9.05 -2.33 2.80
CA PHE A 10 8.04 -1.89 1.85
C PHE A 10 8.54 -0.70 1.03
N TYR A 11 9.10 0.33 1.67
CA TYR A 11 9.65 1.49 0.97
C TYR A 11 10.74 1.10 -0.03
N ASP A 12 11.67 0.22 0.36
CA ASP A 12 12.74 -0.25 -0.52
C ASP A 12 12.19 -0.90 -1.80
N LEU A 13 11.14 -1.72 -1.67
CA LEU A 13 10.54 -2.44 -2.80
C LEU A 13 9.59 -1.57 -3.64
N ALA A 14 8.76 -0.76 -2.98
CA ALA A 14 7.76 0.08 -3.65
C ALA A 14 8.41 1.20 -4.49
N ARG A 15 9.63 1.65 -4.13
CA ARG A 15 10.45 2.54 -4.98
C ARG A 15 10.76 1.95 -6.35
N VAL A 16 10.81 0.62 -6.47
CA VAL A 16 11.13 -0.10 -7.71
C VAL A 16 9.87 -0.43 -8.52
N SER A 17 8.77 -0.79 -7.86
CA SER A 17 7.58 -1.36 -8.51
C SER A 17 6.36 -0.42 -8.61
N GLY A 18 6.28 0.61 -7.78
CA GLY A 18 5.07 1.42 -7.58
C GLY A 18 5.13 2.86 -8.09
N LYS A 19 6.25 3.28 -8.70
CA LYS A 19 6.48 4.67 -9.13
C LYS A 19 5.81 4.96 -10.49
N PRO A 20 4.81 5.86 -10.56
CA PRO A 20 4.36 6.38 -11.85
C PRO A 20 5.54 7.04 -12.58
N ARG A 21 5.65 6.86 -13.90
CA ARG A 21 6.69 7.52 -14.70
C ARG A 21 6.64 9.04 -14.44
N GLY A 22 7.78 9.65 -14.15
CA GLY A 22 7.89 11.10 -13.90
C GLY A 22 7.69 11.55 -12.45
N LEU A 23 7.33 10.69 -11.49
CA LEU A 23 7.13 11.08 -10.08
C LEU A 23 8.15 10.48 -9.14
N LYS A 24 8.72 11.24 -8.22
CA LYS A 24 9.52 10.73 -7.09
C LYS A 24 8.63 10.58 -5.87
N TRP A 25 8.69 9.43 -5.23
CA TRP A 25 8.06 9.25 -3.93
C TRP A 25 8.91 9.98 -2.89
N LEU A 26 8.33 10.98 -2.23
CA LEU A 26 9.04 11.81 -1.28
C LEU A 26 9.00 11.21 0.12
N ASP A 27 7.77 10.93 0.57
CA ASP A 27 7.48 10.56 1.94
C ASP A 27 6.16 9.79 2.03
N GLY A 28 5.97 9.07 3.13
CA GLY A 28 4.75 8.39 3.44
C GLY A 28 4.46 8.37 4.94
N ASP A 29 3.23 8.73 5.30
CA ASP A 29 2.75 8.74 6.68
C ASP A 29 1.84 7.53 6.93
N TRP A 30 2.32 6.58 7.73
CA TRP A 30 1.62 5.33 8.04
C TRP A 30 0.43 5.60 8.95
N GLN A 31 -0.74 5.15 8.50
CA GLN A 31 -1.97 5.28 9.26
C GLN A 31 -2.15 4.09 10.22
N SER A 32 -3.04 4.26 11.19
CA SER A 32 -3.43 3.20 12.13
C SER A 32 -4.40 2.19 11.50
N ASP A 33 -5.06 2.56 10.40
CA ASP A 33 -6.08 1.73 9.78
C ASP A 33 -5.47 0.49 9.13
N VAL A 34 -5.99 -0.66 9.51
CA VAL A 34 -5.60 -1.96 8.95
C VAL A 34 -6.86 -2.75 8.64
N THR A 35 -6.94 -3.29 7.43
CA THR A 35 -8.00 -4.22 7.03
C THR A 35 -7.38 -5.53 6.59
N PHE A 36 -7.93 -6.65 7.08
CA PHE A 36 -7.48 -7.98 6.70
C PHE A 36 -8.44 -8.61 5.69
N ALA A 37 -7.85 -9.25 4.68
CA ALA A 37 -8.58 -10.05 3.71
C ALA A 37 -7.76 -11.30 3.36
N ARG A 38 -8.37 -12.26 2.70
CA ARG A 38 -7.70 -13.43 2.13
C ARG A 38 -7.60 -13.26 0.62
N ALA A 39 -6.40 -13.40 0.08
CA ALA A 39 -6.21 -13.40 -1.37
C ALA A 39 -6.87 -14.66 -1.95
N CYS A 40 -7.74 -14.51 -2.93
CA CYS A 40 -8.53 -15.61 -3.49
C CYS A 40 -7.68 -16.58 -4.32
N ASP A 41 -6.61 -16.08 -4.94
CA ASP A 41 -5.72 -16.86 -5.81
C ASP A 41 -4.76 -17.78 -5.05
N THR A 42 -4.25 -17.30 -3.92
CA THR A 42 -3.17 -17.93 -3.13
C THR A 42 -3.66 -18.40 -1.76
N GLY A 43 -4.82 -17.94 -1.32
CA GLY A 43 -5.35 -18.21 0.01
C GLY A 43 -4.61 -17.50 1.16
N LEU A 44 -3.61 -16.67 0.85
CA LEU A 44 -2.77 -15.99 1.85
C LEU A 44 -3.57 -14.93 2.60
N LEU A 45 -3.37 -14.89 3.92
CA LEU A 45 -3.86 -13.77 4.73
C LEU A 45 -3.09 -12.51 4.34
N THR A 46 -3.83 -11.48 3.97
CA THR A 46 -3.32 -10.23 3.43
C THR A 46 -3.79 -9.08 4.33
N ALA A 47 -2.86 -8.23 4.74
CA ALA A 47 -3.13 -6.99 5.44
C ALA A 47 -3.00 -5.81 4.48
N PHE A 48 -4.01 -4.94 4.49
CA PHE A 48 -4.01 -3.64 3.85
C PHE A 48 -3.79 -2.61 4.94
N VAL A 49 -2.70 -1.86 4.87
CA VAL A 49 -2.32 -0.86 5.87
C VAL A 49 -2.41 0.53 5.24
N GLY A 50 -3.10 1.44 5.91
CA GLY A 50 -3.29 2.80 5.41
C GLY A 50 -1.98 3.56 5.35
N LEU A 51 -1.82 4.34 4.29
CA LEU A 51 -0.62 5.12 4.03
C LEU A 51 -1.01 6.39 3.27
N HIS A 52 -0.63 7.54 3.81
CA HIS A 52 -0.71 8.79 3.08
C HIS A 52 0.59 9.01 2.31
N ILE A 53 0.50 9.14 0.99
CA ILE A 53 1.68 9.28 0.13
C ILE A 53 1.75 10.68 -0.46
N ARG A 54 2.97 11.26 -0.48
CA ARG A 54 3.29 12.47 -1.24
C ARG A 54 4.25 12.17 -2.39
N PHE A 55 3.94 12.74 -3.56
CA PHE A 55 4.81 12.68 -4.74
C PHE A 55 5.45 14.04 -5.00
N GLU A 56 6.61 14.03 -5.64
CA GLU A 56 7.19 15.20 -6.31
C GLU A 56 7.33 14.91 -7.79
N ALA A 57 7.25 15.95 -8.62
CA ALA A 57 7.66 15.84 -10.00
C ALA A 57 9.18 15.70 -10.05
N ILE A 58 9.68 14.87 -10.95
CA ILE A 58 11.12 14.89 -11.26
C ILE A 58 11.40 16.18 -12.04
N GLU A 59 12.40 16.96 -11.61
CA GLU A 59 12.87 18.17 -12.30
C GLU A 59 13.19 17.88 -13.78
N GLY A 60 12.68 18.70 -14.70
CA GLY A 60 12.80 18.49 -16.14
C GLY A 60 11.93 17.36 -16.73
N GLY A 61 11.04 16.75 -15.93
CA GLY A 61 10.16 15.67 -16.36
C GLY A 61 8.75 16.12 -16.75
N ASP A 62 8.00 15.24 -17.42
CA ASP A 62 6.65 15.51 -17.95
C ASP A 62 5.59 15.97 -16.92
N MET A 63 5.91 15.87 -15.62
CA MET A 63 5.02 16.23 -14.51
C MET A 63 5.44 17.50 -13.76
N GLU A 64 6.52 18.17 -14.20
CA GLU A 64 6.98 19.43 -13.63
C GLU A 64 5.91 20.53 -13.80
N GLY A 65 5.60 21.25 -12.71
CA GLY A 65 4.59 22.32 -12.70
C GLY A 65 3.13 21.87 -12.60
N VAL A 66 2.85 20.57 -12.49
CA VAL A 66 1.48 20.07 -12.27
C VAL A 66 1.09 20.21 -10.79
N ALA A 67 0.22 21.17 -10.47
CA ALA A 67 -0.22 21.48 -9.10
C ALA A 67 -0.81 20.29 -8.32
N ALA A 68 -1.30 19.25 -9.01
CA ALA A 68 -1.85 18.04 -8.39
C ALA A 68 -0.78 17.06 -7.84
N VAL A 69 0.51 17.32 -8.09
CA VAL A 69 1.61 16.44 -7.66
C VAL A 69 1.90 16.58 -6.16
N ASP A 70 1.74 17.78 -5.60
CA ASP A 70 1.92 18.02 -4.15
C ASP A 70 0.76 17.50 -3.27
N THR A 71 -0.25 16.88 -3.86
CA THR A 71 -1.41 16.43 -3.08
C THR A 71 -1.13 15.09 -2.41
N VAL A 72 -1.33 15.05 -1.09
CA VAL A 72 -1.37 13.80 -0.33
C VAL A 72 -2.47 12.89 -0.90
N ARG A 73 -2.14 11.63 -1.16
CA ARG A 73 -3.09 10.62 -1.62
C ARG A 73 -3.25 9.53 -0.57
N ASP A 74 -4.50 9.13 -0.34
CA ASP A 74 -4.82 7.90 0.35
C ASP A 74 -4.29 6.70 -0.44
N ALA A 75 -3.59 5.83 0.26
CA ALA A 75 -3.12 4.57 -0.28
C ALA A 75 -3.23 3.43 0.74
N ALA A 76 -3.24 2.21 0.23
CA ALA A 76 -3.15 1.00 1.02
C ALA A 76 -1.92 0.19 0.61
N ALA A 77 -0.97 0.05 1.53
CA ALA A 77 0.17 -0.84 1.38
C ALA A 77 -0.26 -2.29 1.66
N VAL A 78 0.25 -3.23 0.86
CA VAL A 78 -0.14 -4.64 0.92
C VAL A 78 0.96 -5.49 1.55
N PHE A 79 0.58 -6.26 2.58
CA PHE A 79 1.43 -7.22 3.27
C PHE A 79 0.75 -8.58 3.27
N GLN A 80 1.53 -9.65 3.13
CA GLN A 80 1.02 -11.02 3.11
C GLN A 80 1.68 -11.84 4.22
N TYR A 81 0.89 -12.70 4.85
CA TYR A 81 1.35 -13.64 5.86
C TYR A 81 1.55 -15.02 5.25
N GLN A 82 2.78 -15.53 5.35
CA GLN A 82 3.16 -16.82 4.81
C GLN A 82 4.19 -17.48 5.72
N LEU A 83 4.03 -18.78 6.00
CA LEU A 83 4.98 -19.59 6.79
C LEU A 83 5.37 -18.95 8.14
N GLY A 84 4.39 -18.44 8.88
CA GLY A 84 4.62 -17.87 10.20
C GLY A 84 5.11 -16.41 10.20
N ARG A 85 5.27 -15.78 9.04
CA ARG A 85 5.90 -14.46 8.90
C ARG A 85 5.12 -13.54 7.99
N TRP A 86 5.11 -12.26 8.35
CA TRP A 86 4.65 -11.19 7.46
C TRP A 86 5.75 -10.81 6.46
N GLY A 87 5.34 -10.45 5.25
CA GLY A 87 6.20 -9.95 4.20
C GLY A 87 5.46 -8.98 3.27
N THR A 88 6.20 -8.35 2.37
CA THR A 88 5.66 -7.43 1.36
C THR A 88 6.45 -7.57 0.06
N GLY A 89 5.76 -7.36 -1.05
CA GLY A 89 6.36 -7.18 -2.38
C GLY A 89 6.47 -5.71 -2.80
N GLY A 90 6.19 -4.76 -1.90
CA GLY A 90 6.15 -3.32 -2.23
C GLY A 90 4.89 -2.90 -3.00
N ARG A 91 3.83 -3.72 -3.01
CA ARG A 91 2.58 -3.38 -3.69
C ARG A 91 1.82 -2.33 -2.91
N VAL A 92 1.47 -1.24 -3.60
CA VAL A 92 0.66 -0.14 -3.07
C VAL A 92 -0.58 0.05 -3.95
N LEU A 93 -1.73 0.29 -3.32
CA LEU A 93 -2.97 0.65 -3.99
C LEU A 93 -3.23 2.13 -3.75
N MET A 94 -3.23 2.93 -4.81
CA MET A 94 -3.41 4.38 -4.70
C MET A 94 -4.89 4.77 -4.77
N ASN A 95 -5.21 5.94 -4.23
CA ASN A 95 -6.53 6.57 -4.23
C ASN A 95 -7.63 5.74 -3.56
N MET A 96 -7.26 5.03 -2.48
CA MET A 96 -8.19 4.30 -1.62
C MET A 96 -7.54 3.94 -0.28
N ASN A 97 -8.37 3.89 0.75
CA ASN A 97 -7.98 3.39 2.08
C ASN A 97 -8.07 1.84 2.15
N PRO A 98 -7.61 1.21 3.25
CA PRO A 98 -7.65 -0.25 3.41
C PRO A 98 -9.02 -0.93 3.25
N ALA A 99 -10.08 -0.32 3.78
CA ALA A 99 -11.42 -0.91 3.72
C ALA A 99 -12.01 -0.82 2.30
N GLU A 100 -11.78 0.31 1.64
CA GLU A 100 -12.13 0.50 0.23
C GLU A 100 -11.36 -0.46 -0.68
N ALA A 101 -10.08 -0.72 -0.39
CA ALA A 101 -9.27 -1.65 -1.17
C ALA A 101 -9.89 -3.05 -1.21
N VAL A 102 -10.31 -3.58 -0.06
CA VAL A 102 -10.96 -4.90 0.01
C VAL A 102 -12.30 -4.89 -0.72
N THR A 103 -13.07 -3.81 -0.60
CA THR A 103 -14.38 -3.68 -1.26
C THR A 103 -14.25 -3.58 -2.78
N ARG A 104 -13.37 -2.71 -3.28
CA ARG A 104 -13.16 -2.48 -4.73
C ARG A 104 -12.50 -3.66 -5.42
N LEU A 105 -11.68 -4.41 -4.70
CA LEU A 105 -11.00 -5.62 -5.20
C LEU A 105 -11.72 -6.91 -4.80
N ALA A 106 -13.03 -6.83 -4.54
CA ALA A 106 -13.86 -8.00 -4.33
C ALA A 106 -13.70 -8.99 -5.50
N GLY A 107 -13.54 -10.28 -5.16
CA GLY A 107 -13.20 -11.34 -6.11
C GLY A 107 -11.70 -11.65 -6.19
N GLN A 108 -10.82 -10.66 -5.97
CA GLN A 108 -9.38 -10.89 -5.74
C GLN A 108 -9.08 -11.08 -4.24
N PHE A 109 -9.82 -10.38 -3.39
CA PHE A 109 -9.71 -10.49 -1.94
C PHE A 109 -11.07 -10.74 -1.31
N ALA A 110 -11.11 -11.67 -0.37
CA ALA A 110 -12.28 -11.99 0.44
C ALA A 110 -12.08 -11.42 1.86
N PRO A 111 -13.02 -10.62 2.39
CA PRO A 111 -12.92 -10.11 3.76
C PRO A 111 -12.75 -11.24 4.77
N VAL A 112 -11.88 -11.05 5.77
CA VAL A 112 -11.78 -11.98 6.90
C VAL A 112 -12.74 -11.51 7.99
N ILE A 113 -13.79 -12.29 8.23
CA ILE A 113 -14.64 -12.08 9.40
C ILE A 113 -13.90 -12.70 10.59
N VAL A 114 -13.41 -11.86 11.50
CA VAL A 114 -12.98 -12.35 12.81
C VAL A 114 -14.25 -12.58 13.61
N ALA A 115 -14.67 -13.84 13.73
CA ALA A 115 -15.67 -14.20 14.72
C ALA A 115 -15.08 -13.84 16.08
N GLY A 116 -15.66 -12.85 16.75
CA GLY A 116 -15.27 -12.47 18.09
C GLY A 116 -15.38 -13.69 19.01
N SER A 117 -14.30 -13.99 19.71
CA SER A 117 -14.25 -14.96 20.81
C SER A 117 -15.13 -14.52 21.97
#